data_AF-A0AAV6IAN3-F1
#
_entry.id   AF-A0AAV6IAN3-F1
#
_cell.length_a   1.000
_cell.length_b   1.000
_cell.length_c   1.000
_cell.angle_alpha   90.00
_cell.angle_beta   90.00
_cell.angle_gamma   90.00
#
_symmetry.space_group_name_H-M   'P 1'
#
loop_
_entity.id
_entity.type
_entity.pdbx_description
1 polymer ?
#
loop_
_entity_poly.entity_id
_entity_poly.type
_entity_poly.pdbx_seq_one_letter_code
_entity_poly.pdbx_strand_id
1 'polypeptide(L)'
;MLTTRFEELRMSEDENFDSFITKLSDIVNSFHALGEPISNLKVCRKVLRSLPERFRAKVVAIEESDKVDDILFEELVGKLQTFELNHLSKKPTLKPNKSIAFKSSREESSVTQESDDDLDEEELAFFAKKFSKFVEIRKNNKSRNFSSLTSGGNNFNSVDNEKKFSIDKSKKPQGIAG
;
A
#
# COMPACT_ATOMS: atom_id res chain seq x y z
N MET A 1 -25.20 27.56 15.97
CA MET A 1 -24.11 26.91 16.73
C MET A 1 -23.44 25.79 15.94
N LEU A 2 -24.20 24.86 15.33
CA LEU A 2 -23.61 23.76 14.56
C LEU A 2 -23.04 24.18 13.19
N THR A 3 -23.72 25.10 12.49
CA THR A 3 -23.24 25.76 11.28
C THR A 3 -21.92 26.49 11.51
N THR A 4 -21.83 27.26 12.60
CA THR A 4 -20.61 27.95 13.03
C THR A 4 -19.47 26.97 13.27
N ARG A 5 -19.71 25.88 14.02
CA ARG A 5 -18.71 24.82 14.24
C ARG A 5 -18.23 24.18 12.93
N PHE A 6 -19.14 23.93 12.00
CA PHE A 6 -18.80 23.42 10.68
C PHE A 6 -17.95 24.42 9.89
N GLU A 7 -18.28 25.71 9.91
CA GLU A 7 -17.54 26.75 9.18
C GLU A 7 -16.15 27.00 9.77
N GLU A 8 -16.02 26.97 11.09
CA GLU A 8 -14.77 27.19 11.81
C GLU A 8 -13.85 25.96 11.84
N LEU A 9 -14.38 24.76 11.61
CA LEU A 9 -13.59 23.53 11.63
C LEU A 9 -12.43 23.64 10.64
N ARG A 10 -11.21 23.57 11.14
CA ARG A 10 -9.98 23.54 10.36
C ARG A 10 -9.03 22.50 10.94
N MET A 11 -8.24 21.89 10.08
CA MET A 11 -7.20 20.96 10.49
C MET A 11 -5.96 21.74 10.91
N SER A 12 -5.39 21.38 12.05
CA SER A 12 -4.18 22.05 12.58
C SER A 12 -2.90 21.55 11.90
N GLU A 13 -1.80 22.29 12.05
CA GLU A 13 -0.53 21.90 11.44
C GLU A 13 0.06 20.60 12.03
N ASP A 14 -0.17 20.31 13.31
CA ASP A 14 0.34 19.08 13.94
C ASP A 14 -0.71 17.96 14.03
N GLU A 15 -1.90 18.20 13.50
CA GLU A 15 -3.01 17.25 13.56
C GLU A 15 -2.92 16.20 12.45
N ASN A 16 -3.21 14.94 12.78
CA ASN A 16 -3.33 13.85 11.80
C ASN A 16 -4.67 13.92 11.07
N PHE A 17 -4.70 13.61 9.77
CA PHE A 17 -5.92 13.75 8.96
C PHE A 17 -7.09 12.92 9.50
N ASP A 18 -6.80 11.75 10.05
CA ASP A 18 -7.79 10.87 10.67
C ASP A 18 -8.54 11.52 11.85
N SER A 19 -7.82 12.28 12.68
CA SER A 19 -8.41 13.01 13.82
C SER A 19 -9.32 14.14 13.33
N PHE A 20 -8.92 14.83 12.26
CA PHE A 20 -9.72 15.87 11.64
C PHE A 20 -11.02 15.30 11.04
N ILE A 21 -10.94 14.17 10.33
CA ILE A 21 -12.12 13.51 9.75
C ILE A 21 -13.08 13.01 10.83
N THR A 22 -12.57 12.52 11.96
CA THR A 22 -13.41 12.14 13.10
C THR A 22 -14.22 13.34 13.60
N LYS A 23 -13.56 14.49 13.86
CA LYS A 23 -14.25 15.72 14.28
C LYS A 23 -15.26 16.22 13.25
N LEU A 24 -14.94 16.12 11.96
CA LEU A 24 -15.88 16.48 10.89
C LEU A 24 -17.11 15.55 10.90
N SER A 25 -16.88 14.25 11.08
CA SER A 25 -17.93 13.23 11.07
C SER A 25 -18.89 13.42 12.25
N ASP A 26 -18.38 13.80 13.42
CA ASP A 26 -19.21 14.15 14.58
C ASP A 26 -20.16 15.32 14.28
N ILE A 27 -19.67 16.33 13.56
CA ILE A 27 -20.48 17.48 13.15
C ILE A 27 -21.52 17.05 12.11
N VAL A 28 -21.12 16.30 11.08
CA VAL A 28 -22.04 15.80 10.03
C VAL A 28 -23.13 14.91 10.63
N ASN A 29 -22.78 14.03 11.57
CA ASN A 29 -23.73 13.20 12.31
C ASN A 29 -24.70 14.05 13.14
N SER A 30 -24.22 15.13 13.74
CA SER A 30 -25.07 16.08 14.46
C SER A 30 -26.08 16.78 13.53
N PHE A 31 -25.68 17.12 12.30
CA PHE A 31 -26.59 17.66 11.28
C PHE A 31 -27.65 16.63 10.86
N HIS A 32 -27.22 15.39 10.68
CA HIS A 32 -28.12 14.28 10.35
C HIS A 32 -29.14 14.02 11.47
N ALA A 33 -28.72 14.09 12.73
CA ALA A 33 -29.60 13.94 13.90
C ALA A 33 -30.65 15.05 14.02
N LEU A 34 -30.39 16.24 13.47
CA LEU A 34 -31.33 17.36 13.42
C LEU A 34 -32.29 17.30 12.22
N GLY A 35 -32.16 16.31 11.33
CA GLY A 35 -32.97 16.19 10.13
C GLY A 35 -32.55 17.11 8.98
N GLU A 36 -31.41 17.78 9.10
CA GLU A 36 -30.84 18.66 8.07
C GLU A 36 -29.50 18.10 7.56
N PRO A 37 -29.52 16.99 6.79
CA PRO A 37 -28.29 16.37 6.32
C PRO A 37 -27.53 17.31 5.36
N ILE A 38 -26.22 17.40 5.55
CA ILE A 38 -25.34 18.17 4.66
C ILE A 38 -25.07 17.37 3.38
N SER A 39 -25.13 18.03 2.22
CA SER A 39 -24.79 17.41 0.95
C SER A 39 -23.31 17.00 0.87
N ASN A 40 -23.04 15.87 0.22
CA ASN A 40 -21.70 15.31 0.07
C ASN A 40 -20.70 16.34 -0.50
N LEU A 41 -21.09 17.02 -1.59
CA LEU A 41 -20.32 18.09 -2.21
C LEU A 41 -19.95 19.22 -1.23
N LYS A 42 -20.86 19.61 -0.33
CA LYS A 42 -20.59 20.65 0.67
C LYS A 42 -19.57 20.17 1.71
N VAL A 43 -19.62 18.90 2.10
CA VAL A 43 -18.62 18.28 2.98
C VAL A 43 -17.27 18.17 2.27
N CYS A 44 -17.22 17.70 1.02
CA CYS A 44 -15.98 17.58 0.24
C CYS A 44 -15.27 18.93 0.06
N ARG A 45 -16.00 19.96 -0.37
CA ARG A 45 -15.47 21.33 -0.48
C ARG A 45 -15.01 21.87 0.87
N LYS A 46 -15.72 21.52 1.95
CA LYS A 46 -15.30 21.91 3.31
C LYS A 46 -13.96 21.27 3.69
N VAL A 47 -13.77 19.96 3.43
CA VAL A 47 -12.50 19.27 3.67
C VAL A 47 -11.37 19.98 2.94
N LEU A 48 -11.48 20.14 1.61
CA LEU A 48 -10.42 20.73 0.78
C LEU A 48 -10.00 22.14 1.26
N ARG A 49 -10.95 22.98 1.67
CA ARG A 49 -10.70 24.33 2.19
C ARG A 49 -10.13 24.38 3.61
N SER A 50 -10.22 23.27 4.34
CA SER A 50 -9.86 23.19 5.76
C SER A 50 -8.52 22.50 5.99
N LEU A 51 -7.89 22.01 4.93
CA LEU A 51 -6.58 21.36 4.96
C LEU A 51 -5.45 22.38 5.07
N PRO A 52 -4.37 22.03 5.80
CA PRO A 52 -3.17 22.86 5.92
C PRO A 52 -2.30 22.78 4.65
N GLU A 53 -1.34 23.72 4.55
CA GLU A 53 -0.49 23.92 3.36
C GLU A 53 0.26 22.65 2.92
N ARG A 54 0.57 21.74 3.85
CA ARG A 54 1.21 20.45 3.54
C ARG A 54 0.41 19.57 2.55
N PHE A 55 -0.91 19.76 2.47
CA PHE A 55 -1.77 19.06 1.50
C PHE A 55 -1.92 19.82 0.17
N ARG A 56 -1.37 21.03 0.04
CA ARG A 56 -1.66 21.92 -1.09
C ARG A 56 -1.43 21.29 -2.45
N ALA A 57 -0.30 20.59 -2.63
CA ALA A 57 0.00 19.91 -3.88
C ALA A 57 -1.11 18.92 -4.29
N LYS A 58 -1.68 18.20 -3.32
CA LYS A 58 -2.78 17.25 -3.56
C LYS A 58 -4.10 17.95 -3.79
N VAL A 59 -4.40 19.02 -3.05
CA VAL A 59 -5.62 19.82 -3.21
C VAL A 59 -5.68 20.43 -4.61
N VAL A 60 -4.61 21.09 -5.06
CA VAL A 60 -4.53 21.68 -6.41
C VAL A 60 -4.76 20.62 -7.49
N ALA A 61 -4.11 19.46 -7.38
CA ALA A 61 -4.30 18.37 -8.35
C ALA A 61 -5.75 17.83 -8.40
N ILE A 62 -6.49 17.90 -7.28
CA ILE A 62 -7.90 17.51 -7.24
C ILE A 62 -8.77 18.60 -7.89
N GLU A 63 -8.50 19.88 -7.56
CA GLU A 63 -9.22 21.02 -8.13
C GLU A 63 -9.02 21.15 -9.64
N GLU A 64 -7.78 21.01 -10.14
CA GLU A 64 -7.47 21.05 -11.58
C GLU A 64 -8.07 19.90 -12.37
N SER A 65 -8.42 18.79 -11.71
CA SER A 65 -9.01 17.64 -12.37
C SER A 65 -10.52 17.75 -12.61
N ASP A 66 -11.15 18.89 -12.24
CA ASP A 66 -12.59 19.18 -12.32
C ASP A 66 -13.52 18.15 -11.63
N LYS A 67 -12.96 17.24 -10.83
CA LYS A 67 -13.69 16.14 -10.19
C LYS A 67 -14.23 16.47 -8.81
N VAL A 68 -14.12 17.71 -8.35
CA VAL A 68 -14.54 18.08 -6.98
C VAL A 68 -16.05 17.95 -6.80
N ASP A 69 -16.83 18.13 -7.86
CA ASP A 69 -18.29 18.10 -7.77
C ASP A 69 -18.86 16.67 -7.82
N ASP A 70 -18.13 15.75 -8.44
CA ASP A 70 -18.53 14.34 -8.59
C ASP A 70 -17.87 13.40 -7.57
N ILE A 71 -16.87 13.88 -6.81
CA ILE A 71 -16.15 13.04 -5.85
C ILE A 71 -17.00 12.74 -4.62
N LEU A 72 -17.09 11.46 -4.29
CA LEU A 72 -17.69 11.01 -3.03
C LEU A 72 -16.77 11.33 -1.86
N PHE A 73 -17.35 11.76 -0.74
CA PHE A 73 -16.64 12.01 0.51
C PHE A 73 -15.68 10.88 0.92
N GLU A 74 -16.11 9.62 0.86
CA GLU A 74 -15.25 8.47 1.21
C GLU A 74 -14.05 8.33 0.26
N GLU A 75 -14.26 8.57 -1.04
CA GLU A 75 -13.18 8.54 -2.03
C GLU A 75 -12.18 9.68 -1.79
N LEU A 76 -12.67 10.88 -1.46
CA LEU A 76 -11.83 12.01 -1.10
C LEU A 76 -11.00 11.72 0.16
N VAL A 77 -11.62 11.18 1.20
CA VAL A 77 -10.94 10.77 2.43
C VAL A 77 -9.85 9.74 2.14
N GLY A 78 -10.15 8.71 1.35
CA GLY A 78 -9.17 7.69 0.96
C GLY A 78 -7.97 8.27 0.19
N LYS A 79 -8.21 9.18 -0.75
CA LYS A 79 -7.15 9.87 -1.51
C LYS A 79 -6.25 10.71 -0.61
N LEU A 80 -6.83 11.41 0.37
CA LEU A 80 -6.10 12.27 1.30
C LEU A 80 -5.35 11.47 2.38
N GLN A 81 -5.94 10.41 2.92
CA GLN A 81 -5.27 9.48 3.84
C GLN A 81 -4.06 8.81 3.18
N THR A 82 -4.21 8.34 1.94
CA THR A 82 -3.12 7.72 1.17
C THR A 82 -2.01 8.74 0.88
N PHE A 83 -2.36 10.00 0.64
CA PHE A 83 -1.39 11.07 0.45
C PHE A 83 -0.61 11.36 1.75
N GLU A 84 -1.31 11.43 2.89
CA GLU A 84 -0.67 11.62 4.19
C GLU A 84 0.31 10.50 4.52
N LEU A 85 -0.11 9.24 4.33
CA LEU A 85 0.74 8.08 4.58
C LEU A 85 1.98 8.02 3.68
N ASN A 86 1.88 8.36 2.40
CA ASN A 86 2.99 8.20 1.45
C ASN A 86 3.91 9.43 1.33
N HIS A 87 3.36 10.64 1.47
CA HIS A 87 4.08 11.89 1.15
C HIS A 87 4.31 12.78 2.38
N LEU A 88 3.52 12.64 3.44
CA LEU A 88 3.64 13.45 4.66
C LEU A 88 4.19 12.67 5.84
N SER A 89 4.18 11.33 5.79
CA SER A 89 4.79 10.52 6.83
C SER A 89 6.31 10.74 6.83
N LYS A 90 6.81 11.41 7.87
CA LYS A 90 8.25 11.53 8.16
C LYS A 90 8.86 10.20 8.65
N LYS A 91 8.20 9.05 8.43
CA LYS A 91 8.70 7.74 8.84
C LYS A 91 9.36 7.06 7.63
N PRO A 92 10.63 6.63 7.73
CA PRO A 92 11.29 5.89 6.67
C PRO A 92 10.79 4.43 6.69
N THR A 93 9.52 4.21 6.37
CA THR A 93 8.96 2.86 6.24
C THR A 93 8.74 2.52 4.79
N LEU A 94 9.79 2.65 4.01
CA LEU A 94 10.11 1.79 2.87
C LEU A 94 11.61 2.02 2.69
N LYS A 95 12.43 1.14 3.29
CA LYS A 95 13.81 1.00 2.83
C LYS A 95 13.67 0.86 1.31
N PRO A 96 14.22 1.77 0.47
CA PRO A 96 14.27 1.48 -0.96
C PRO A 96 14.95 0.13 -1.03
N ASN A 97 14.40 -0.80 -1.82
CA ASN A 97 14.99 -2.11 -2.04
C ASN A 97 16.47 -1.89 -2.36
N LYS A 98 17.33 -2.00 -1.35
CA LYS A 98 18.77 -1.91 -1.51
C LYS A 98 19.09 -3.18 -2.26
N SER A 99 19.38 -3.07 -3.56
CA SER A 99 19.89 -4.20 -4.31
C SER A 99 21.13 -4.69 -3.56
N ILE A 100 21.07 -5.88 -2.99
CA ILE A 100 22.25 -6.53 -2.43
C ILE A 100 23.03 -7.04 -3.62
N ALA A 101 23.92 -6.19 -4.15
CA ALA A 101 24.92 -6.61 -5.11
C ALA A 101 26.02 -7.36 -4.34
N PHE A 102 26.16 -8.65 -4.61
CA PHE A 102 27.19 -9.49 -4.01
C PHE A 102 28.54 -9.17 -4.68
N LYS A 103 29.42 -8.41 -4.03
CA LYS A 103 30.81 -8.26 -4.48
C LYS A 103 31.61 -9.47 -4.03
N SER A 104 31.96 -10.33 -4.97
CA SER A 104 32.96 -11.37 -4.78
C SER A 104 34.34 -10.73 -4.94
N SER A 105 35.05 -10.52 -3.84
CA SER A 105 36.48 -10.28 -3.85
C SER A 105 37.16 -11.61 -3.53
N ARG A 106 37.90 -12.11 -4.51
CA ARG A 106 38.92 -13.15 -4.31
C ARG A 106 40.14 -12.45 -3.74
N GLU A 107 40.66 -12.99 -2.65
CA GLU A 107 41.69 -12.41 -1.80
C GLU A 107 42.92 -11.92 -2.58
N GLU A 108 43.38 -10.71 -2.24
CA GLU A 108 44.79 -10.49 -1.94
C GLU A 108 44.93 -9.43 -0.85
N SER A 109 45.71 -9.80 0.16
CA SER A 109 46.10 -9.07 1.36
C SER A 109 46.68 -7.67 1.10
N SER A 110 46.22 -6.66 1.85
CA SER A 110 47.06 -5.55 2.32
C SER A 110 46.40 -4.80 3.48
N VAL A 111 47.23 -4.41 4.44
CA VAL A 111 46.94 -3.91 5.79
C VAL A 111 46.42 -2.46 5.77
N THR A 112 45.70 -2.09 6.86
CA THR A 112 45.48 -0.76 7.48
C THR A 112 44.05 -0.21 7.46
N GLN A 113 43.34 -0.33 8.59
CA GLN A 113 43.02 0.79 9.49
C GLN A 113 42.14 0.25 10.62
N GLU A 114 42.76 0.12 11.80
CA GLU A 114 42.07 -0.26 13.03
C GLU A 114 41.14 0.87 13.43
N SER A 115 39.83 0.62 13.32
CA SER A 115 38.82 1.39 14.02
C SER A 115 38.60 0.63 15.32
N ASP A 116 39.26 1.10 16.37
CA ASP A 116 39.03 0.73 17.78
C ASP A 116 37.63 1.24 18.17
N ASP A 117 36.60 0.58 17.66
CA ASP A 117 35.30 0.58 18.34
C ASP A 117 35.43 -0.55 19.37
N ASP A 118 35.73 -0.19 20.62
CA ASP A 118 35.73 -1.08 21.79
C ASP A 118 34.33 -1.67 21.96
N LEU A 119 33.97 -2.62 21.11
CA LEU A 119 32.79 -3.46 21.27
C LEU A 119 33.12 -4.45 22.36
N ASP A 120 32.38 -4.37 23.46
CA ASP A 120 32.55 -5.25 24.62
C ASP A 120 32.68 -6.70 24.15
N GLU A 121 33.72 -7.40 24.61
CA GLU A 121 34.00 -8.79 24.19
C GLU A 121 32.79 -9.72 24.43
N GLU A 122 31.93 -9.37 25.39
CA GLU A 122 30.63 -9.99 25.65
C GLU A 122 29.65 -9.85 24.47
N GLU A 123 29.61 -8.71 23.80
CA GLU A 123 28.75 -8.44 22.67
C GLU A 123 29.24 -9.20 21.42
N LEU A 124 30.56 -9.19 21.16
CA LEU A 124 31.17 -9.98 20.09
C LEU A 124 30.97 -11.49 20.32
N ALA A 125 31.15 -11.96 21.57
CA ALA A 125 30.90 -13.33 21.95
C ALA A 125 29.41 -13.71 21.79
N PHE A 126 28.49 -12.80 22.10
CA PHE A 126 27.05 -13.02 21.90
C PHE A 126 26.70 -13.15 20.41
N PHE A 127 27.29 -12.32 19.55
CA PHE A 127 27.16 -12.43 18.09
C PHE A 127 27.78 -13.72 17.56
N ALA A 128 29.00 -14.06 17.96
CA ALA A 128 29.68 -15.30 17.58
C ALA A 128 28.89 -16.55 18.02
N LYS A 129 28.32 -16.53 19.23
CA LYS A 129 27.48 -17.62 19.75
C LYS A 129 26.18 -17.78 18.96
N LYS A 130 25.52 -16.68 18.59
CA LYS A 130 24.35 -16.73 17.69
C LYS A 130 24.72 -17.30 16.32
N PHE A 131 25.88 -16.93 15.80
CA PHE A 131 26.37 -17.42 14.51
C PHE A 131 26.68 -18.92 14.55
N SER A 132 27.39 -19.40 15.58
CA SER A 132 27.69 -20.82 15.78
C SER A 132 26.41 -21.66 15.90
N LYS A 133 25.42 -21.16 16.65
CA LYS A 133 24.11 -21.81 16.78
C LYS A 133 23.39 -21.94 15.43
N PHE A 134 23.46 -20.90 14.58
CA PHE A 134 22.89 -20.92 13.24
C PHE A 134 23.59 -21.92 12.32
N VAL A 135 24.92 -21.99 12.38
CA VAL A 135 25.72 -22.95 11.59
C VAL A 135 25.42 -24.40 12.01
N GLU A 136 25.23 -24.63 13.31
CA GLU A 136 24.92 -25.94 13.87
C GLU A 136 23.52 -26.44 13.50
N ILE A 137 22.51 -25.55 13.51
CA ILE A 137 21.15 -25.83 13.00
C ILE A 137 21.20 -26.29 11.53
N ARG A 138 22.10 -25.71 10.73
CA ARG A 138 22.25 -26.06 9.31
C ARG A 138 22.97 -27.40 9.10
N LYS A 139 23.93 -27.75 9.97
CA LYS A 139 24.66 -29.03 9.90
C LYS A 139 23.74 -30.22 10.22
N ASN A 140 22.79 -30.07 11.15
CA ASN A 140 21.88 -31.16 11.53
C ASN A 140 20.75 -31.45 10.52
N ASN A 141 20.56 -30.62 9.48
CA ASN A 141 19.53 -30.84 8.46
C ASN A 141 20.04 -31.59 7.20
N LYS A 142 21.29 -32.09 7.20
CA LYS A 142 21.89 -32.78 6.04
C LYS A 142 21.80 -34.32 6.07
N SER A 143 21.00 -34.93 6.95
CA SER A 143 20.82 -36.40 6.98
C SER A 143 19.38 -36.89 6.76
N ARG A 144 18.59 -36.23 5.92
CA ARG A 144 17.39 -36.88 5.35
C ARG A 144 17.62 -37.14 3.88
N ASN A 145 18.20 -38.31 3.64
CA ASN A 145 18.35 -38.98 2.35
C ASN A 145 17.03 -38.91 1.58
N PHE A 146 17.04 -38.30 0.39
CA PHE A 146 16.04 -38.56 -0.63
C PHE A 146 16.66 -39.55 -1.62
N SER A 147 16.45 -40.84 -1.36
CA SER A 147 16.81 -41.90 -2.28
C SER A 147 15.93 -41.83 -3.53
N SER A 148 16.55 -41.35 -4.61
CA SER A 148 16.58 -41.93 -5.96
C SER A 148 15.39 -42.79 -6.46
N LEU A 149 14.87 -42.33 -7.60
CA LEU A 149 14.64 -43.08 -8.85
C LEU A 149 13.64 -44.26 -8.83
N THR A 150 12.54 -44.11 -9.55
CA THR A 150 12.21 -45.05 -10.64
C THR A 150 11.73 -44.28 -11.87
N SER A 151 12.37 -44.63 -12.98
CA SER A 151 12.04 -44.28 -14.36
C SER A 151 11.18 -45.42 -14.94
N GLY A 152 10.19 -45.08 -15.77
CA GLY A 152 9.69 -45.98 -16.81
C GLY A 152 8.17 -46.25 -16.79
N GLY A 153 7.50 -45.91 -17.89
CA GLY A 153 6.23 -46.54 -18.27
C GLY A 153 5.24 -45.62 -18.99
N ASN A 154 5.34 -45.54 -20.33
CA ASN A 154 4.30 -45.00 -21.20
C ASN A 154 3.01 -45.84 -21.14
N ASN A 155 1.82 -45.22 -21.23
CA ASN A 155 0.85 -45.37 -22.35
C ASN A 155 -0.58 -44.87 -22.06
N PHE A 156 -1.09 -44.10 -23.03
CA PHE A 156 -2.48 -43.98 -23.53
C PHE A 156 -3.64 -43.58 -22.60
N ASN A 157 -4.23 -42.40 -22.85
CA ASN A 157 -5.47 -42.32 -23.65
C ASN A 157 -5.80 -40.86 -24.06
N SER A 158 -6.04 -40.72 -25.36
CA SER A 158 -6.69 -39.59 -26.03
C SER A 158 -8.17 -39.52 -25.63
N VAL A 159 -8.70 -38.31 -25.37
CA VAL A 159 -10.03 -37.88 -25.86
C VAL A 159 -10.03 -36.34 -25.93
N ASP A 160 -10.08 -35.83 -27.16
CA ASP A 160 -10.43 -34.45 -27.50
C ASP A 160 -11.87 -34.12 -27.09
N ASN A 161 -12.12 -32.90 -26.60
CA ASN A 161 -13.45 -32.31 -26.67
C ASN A 161 -13.37 -30.79 -26.78
N GLU A 162 -13.35 -30.31 -28.02
CA GLU A 162 -13.56 -28.91 -28.37
C GLU A 162 -15.06 -28.52 -28.26
N LYS A 163 -15.26 -27.43 -27.53
CA LYS A 163 -16.30 -26.39 -27.59
C LYS A 163 -17.43 -26.57 -28.62
N LYS A 164 -18.67 -26.57 -28.12
CA LYS A 164 -19.85 -26.00 -28.83
C LYS A 164 -20.49 -24.92 -27.98
N PHE A 165 -20.22 -23.65 -28.31
CA PHE A 165 -21.04 -22.50 -27.93
C PHE A 165 -21.99 -22.21 -29.10
N SER A 166 -23.28 -22.42 -28.89
CA SER A 166 -24.33 -22.11 -29.86
C SER A 166 -24.62 -20.61 -29.85
N ILE A 167 -24.44 -19.95 -31.00
CA ILE A 167 -24.94 -18.59 -31.25
C ILE A 167 -26.03 -18.72 -32.33
N ASP A 168 -27.27 -18.52 -31.90
CA ASP A 168 -28.45 -18.46 -32.75
C ASP A 168 -28.39 -17.18 -33.61
N LYS A 169 -28.41 -17.36 -34.94
CA LYS A 169 -28.55 -16.30 -35.94
C LYS A 169 -29.85 -16.52 -36.69
N SER A 170 -30.93 -15.92 -36.20
CA SER A 170 -32.19 -15.86 -36.95
C SER A 170 -32.91 -14.51 -36.76
N LYS A 171 -32.50 -13.50 -37.54
CA LYS A 171 -33.41 -12.46 -38.06
C LYS A 171 -32.75 -11.70 -39.21
N LYS A 172 -33.25 -11.92 -40.43
CA LYS A 172 -32.92 -11.14 -41.63
C LYS A 172 -33.66 -9.79 -41.61
N PRO A 173 -33.09 -8.74 -42.21
CA PRO A 173 -33.70 -7.43 -42.35
C PRO A 173 -34.70 -7.39 -43.51
N GLN A 174 -35.79 -6.63 -43.35
CA GLN A 174 -36.56 -6.08 -44.46
C GLN A 174 -36.37 -4.56 -44.47
N GLY A 175 -35.84 -4.04 -45.58
CA GLY A 175 -35.91 -2.63 -45.90
C GLY A 175 -37.13 -2.37 -46.79
N ILE A 176 -37.83 -1.27 -46.56
CA ILE A 176 -38.66 -0.60 -47.56
C ILE A 176 -38.51 0.91 -47.35
N ALA A 177 -38.36 1.61 -48.47
CA ALA A 177 -38.10 3.01 -48.66
C ALA A 177 -39.24 3.95 -48.22
N GLY A 178 -38.87 5.22 -48.05
CA GLY A 178 -39.73 6.38 -47.85
C GLY A 178 -38.87 7.62 -47.68
#